data_AF-A0A2D4XHZ9-F1
#
_entry.id   AF-A0A2D4XHZ9-F1
#
_cell.length_a   1.000
_cell.length_b   1.000
_cell.length_c   1.000
_cell.angle_alpha   90.00
_cell.angle_beta   90.00
_cell.angle_gamma   90.00
#
_symmetry.space_group_name_H-M   'P 1'
#
loop_
_entity.id
_entity.type
_entity.pdbx_description
1 polymer ?
#
loop_
_entity_poly.entity_id
_entity_poly.type
_entity_poly.pdbx_seq_one_letter_code
_entity_poly.pdbx_strand_id
1 'polypeptide(L)'
;MDRHFYEKVFSTQRMDKYFNRYPNDEEKAILHYKTNIELSEAFYAVLSMYEVAFRNSLNRELTEYFGTVDWYLKIASIPGLKNLNGSIQTAQKHIANRNETITANKVIAELTMGFWVRLFNAEYELTLWKPLRKAFPYLEKNQRQRNNVSAPINKIRDFRNRVFHHEPISWNLERLAETHERIIKVMGWLNEDLPKVANEIDRVPQIIKNARQLDI
;
A
#
# COMPACT_ATOMS: atom_id res chain seq x y z
N MET A 1 24.65 20.75 -10.82
CA MET A 1 24.92 20.17 -9.50
C MET A 1 25.53 18.80 -9.75
N ASP A 2 26.66 18.53 -9.12
CA ASP A 2 27.52 17.37 -9.39
C ASP A 2 27.26 16.21 -8.40
N ARG A 3 27.94 15.08 -8.62
CA ARG A 3 27.90 13.88 -7.78
C ARG A 3 28.18 14.17 -6.32
N HIS A 4 29.18 15.00 -6.04
CA HIS A 4 29.55 15.38 -4.68
C HIS A 4 28.39 16.03 -3.93
N PHE A 5 27.66 16.94 -4.60
CA PHE A 5 26.45 17.52 -4.04
C PHE A 5 25.39 16.46 -3.70
N TYR A 6 25.08 15.55 -4.63
CA TYR A 6 24.02 14.54 -4.40
C TYR A 6 24.40 13.52 -3.33
N GLU A 7 25.64 13.04 -3.28
CA GLU A 7 26.10 12.13 -2.23
C GLU A 7 26.06 12.79 -0.84
N LYS A 8 26.44 14.08 -0.76
CA LYS A 8 26.41 14.83 0.49
C LYS A 8 24.98 15.05 1.01
N VAL A 9 24.04 15.38 0.13
CA VAL A 9 22.65 15.71 0.53
C VAL A 9 21.79 14.47 0.72
N PHE A 10 21.94 13.45 -0.13
CA PHE A 10 21.07 12.28 -0.16
C PHE A 10 21.71 11.00 0.38
N SER A 11 22.95 11.07 0.88
CA SER A 11 23.85 9.97 1.27
C SER A 11 24.46 9.21 0.09
N THR A 12 25.72 8.84 0.26
CA THR A 12 26.48 7.97 -0.66
C THR A 12 25.73 6.66 -0.91
N GLN A 13 25.26 5.97 0.15
CA GLN A 13 24.59 4.67 0.00
C GLN A 13 23.32 4.73 -0.85
N ARG A 14 22.60 5.85 -0.84
CA ARG A 14 21.40 6.05 -1.68
C ARG A 14 21.77 6.28 -3.14
N MET A 15 22.80 7.09 -3.38
CA MET A 15 23.21 7.51 -4.72
C MET A 15 24.08 6.47 -5.44
N ASP A 16 24.84 5.65 -4.71
CA ASP A 16 25.75 4.64 -5.24
C ASP A 16 25.06 3.71 -6.25
N LYS A 17 23.81 3.32 -5.99
CA LYS A 17 23.05 2.45 -6.89
C LYS A 17 22.88 3.05 -8.28
N TYR A 18 22.68 4.36 -8.36
CA TYR A 18 22.52 5.08 -9.62
C TYR A 18 23.87 5.33 -10.29
N PHE A 19 24.88 5.78 -9.56
CA PHE A 19 26.21 6.01 -10.12
C PHE A 19 26.90 4.71 -10.57
N ASN A 20 26.69 3.60 -9.87
CA ASN A 20 27.19 2.28 -10.30
C ASN A 20 26.45 1.76 -11.54
N ARG A 21 25.18 2.15 -11.75
CA ARG A 21 24.42 1.79 -12.95
C ARG A 21 24.89 2.56 -14.18
N TYR A 22 25.38 3.78 -14.00
CA TYR A 22 25.87 4.69 -15.05
C TYR A 22 27.25 5.26 -14.67
N PRO A 23 28.32 4.45 -14.65
CA PRO A 23 29.64 4.86 -14.13
C PRO A 23 30.30 5.99 -14.91
N ASN A 24 29.93 6.17 -16.18
CA ASN A 24 30.49 7.18 -17.08
C ASN A 24 29.49 8.29 -17.44
N ASP A 25 28.31 8.30 -16.82
CA ASP A 25 27.21 9.20 -17.16
C ASP A 25 26.49 9.65 -15.88
N GLU A 26 27.13 10.60 -15.20
CA GLU A 26 26.65 11.16 -13.95
C GLU A 26 25.30 11.86 -14.12
N GLU A 27 25.11 12.56 -15.25
CA GLU A 27 23.86 13.24 -15.57
C GLU A 27 22.71 12.24 -15.68
N LYS A 28 22.94 11.08 -16.33
CA LYS A 28 21.95 10.01 -16.42
C LYS A 28 21.68 9.33 -15.08
N ALA A 29 22.69 9.15 -14.23
CA ALA A 29 22.47 8.65 -12.86
C ALA A 29 21.56 9.60 -12.04
N ILE A 30 21.82 10.91 -12.12
CA ILE A 30 21.00 11.93 -11.47
C ILE A 30 19.59 11.96 -12.07
N LEU A 31 19.47 11.82 -13.40
CA LEU A 31 18.19 11.75 -14.09
C LEU A 31 17.39 10.52 -13.64
N HIS A 32 18.02 9.35 -13.48
CA HIS A 32 17.37 8.14 -12.96
C HIS A 32 16.88 8.32 -11.53
N TYR A 33 17.68 8.95 -10.68
CA TYR A 33 17.26 9.26 -9.31
C TYR A 33 16.02 10.17 -9.28
N LYS A 34 15.99 11.22 -10.11
CA LYS A 34 14.82 12.11 -10.22
C LYS A 34 13.60 11.38 -10.79
N THR A 35 13.78 10.60 -11.85
CA THR A 35 12.72 9.79 -12.47
C THR A 35 12.13 8.79 -11.47
N ASN A 36 12.95 8.23 -10.57
CA ASN A 36 12.46 7.38 -9.48
C ASN A 36 11.51 8.14 -8.53
N ILE A 37 11.82 9.40 -8.22
CA ILE A 37 10.98 10.25 -7.38
C ILE A 37 9.66 10.56 -8.11
N GLU A 38 9.70 10.93 -9.38
CA GLU A 38 8.50 11.20 -10.19
C GLU A 38 7.61 9.96 -10.32
N LEU A 39 8.20 8.78 -10.51
CA LEU A 39 7.44 7.52 -10.50
C LEU A 39 6.80 7.28 -9.13
N SER A 40 7.55 7.46 -8.04
CA SER A 40 7.04 7.29 -6.67
C SER A 40 5.88 8.25 -6.37
N GLU A 41 6.01 9.51 -6.80
CA GLU A 41 4.97 10.54 -6.73
C GLU A 41 3.71 10.13 -7.52
N ALA A 42 3.87 9.66 -8.76
CA ALA A 42 2.74 9.22 -9.57
C ALA A 42 1.94 8.09 -8.92
N PHE A 43 2.64 7.13 -8.28
CA PHE A 43 2.00 6.03 -7.56
C PHE A 43 1.25 6.46 -6.30
N TYR A 44 1.56 7.62 -5.71
CA TYR A 44 0.90 8.11 -4.50
C TYR A 44 -0.63 8.17 -4.65
N ALA A 45 -1.12 8.70 -5.78
CA ALA A 45 -2.55 8.89 -6.02
C ALA A 45 -3.32 7.56 -5.93
N VAL A 46 -2.91 6.57 -6.72
CA VAL A 46 -3.56 5.25 -6.76
C VAL A 46 -3.36 4.48 -5.45
N LEU A 47 -2.19 4.56 -4.81
CA LEU A 47 -1.95 3.90 -3.52
C LEU A 47 -2.81 4.49 -2.40
N SER A 48 -2.97 5.81 -2.36
CA SER A 48 -3.80 6.50 -1.39
C SER A 48 -5.27 6.10 -1.51
N MET A 49 -5.82 6.14 -2.73
CA MET A 49 -7.20 5.71 -2.99
C MET A 49 -7.41 4.25 -2.64
N TYR A 50 -6.47 3.37 -3.02
CA TYR A 50 -6.52 1.96 -2.71
C TYR A 50 -6.55 1.73 -1.20
N GLU A 51 -5.65 2.37 -0.44
CA GLU A 51 -5.52 2.15 1.00
C GLU A 51 -6.80 2.54 1.75
N VAL A 52 -7.38 3.69 1.41
CA VAL A 52 -8.64 4.16 2.00
C VAL A 52 -9.80 3.23 1.63
N ALA A 53 -9.95 2.90 0.35
CA ALA A 53 -11.03 2.03 -0.11
C ALA A 53 -10.93 0.62 0.50
N PHE A 54 -9.72 0.06 0.54
CA PHE A 54 -9.44 -1.24 1.13
C PHE A 54 -9.82 -1.26 2.60
N ARG A 55 -9.28 -0.34 3.39
CA ARG A 55 -9.60 -0.20 4.82
C ARG A 55 -11.09 -0.06 5.06
N ASN A 56 -11.75 0.87 4.36
CA ASN A 56 -13.16 1.15 4.60
C ASN A 56 -14.05 -0.05 4.24
N SER A 57 -13.68 -0.79 3.19
CA SER A 57 -14.39 -2.02 2.81
C SER A 57 -14.27 -3.09 3.88
N LEU A 58 -13.06 -3.31 4.43
CA LEU A 58 -12.88 -4.27 5.52
C LEU A 58 -13.59 -3.82 6.80
N ASN A 59 -13.47 -2.54 7.15
CA ASN A 59 -14.11 -1.98 8.33
C ASN A 59 -15.63 -2.18 8.31
N ARG A 60 -16.28 -1.99 7.15
CA ARG A 60 -17.72 -2.22 6.97
C ARG A 60 -18.08 -3.68 7.25
N GLU A 61 -17.38 -4.63 6.62
CA GLU A 61 -17.69 -6.06 6.80
C GLU A 61 -17.40 -6.55 8.23
N LEU A 62 -16.37 -6.02 8.89
CA LEU A 62 -16.05 -6.34 10.28
C LEU A 62 -17.06 -5.73 11.25
N THR A 63 -17.49 -4.49 11.00
CA THR A 63 -18.55 -3.84 11.79
C THR A 63 -19.83 -4.65 11.76
N GLU A 64 -20.24 -5.10 10.57
CA GLU A 64 -21.42 -5.95 10.39
C GLU A 64 -21.25 -7.31 11.09
N TYR A 65 -20.11 -7.97 10.90
CA TYR A 65 -19.85 -9.28 11.49
C TYR A 65 -19.82 -9.27 13.02
N PHE A 66 -19.24 -8.23 13.61
CA PHE A 66 -19.10 -8.11 15.06
C PHE A 66 -20.26 -7.34 15.71
N GLY A 67 -21.15 -6.74 14.94
CA GLY A 67 -22.30 -5.96 15.43
C GLY A 67 -21.92 -4.71 16.21
N THR A 68 -20.76 -4.10 15.94
CA THR A 68 -20.31 -2.86 16.58
C THR A 68 -19.26 -2.15 15.75
N VAL A 69 -19.27 -0.82 15.76
CA VAL A 69 -18.22 0.02 15.16
C VAL A 69 -16.88 -0.13 15.89
N ASP A 70 -16.91 -0.57 17.15
CA ASP A 70 -15.72 -0.84 17.97
C ASP A 70 -15.28 -2.32 17.90
N TRP A 71 -15.42 -2.94 16.72
CA TRP A 71 -15.13 -4.37 16.53
C TRP A 71 -13.69 -4.74 16.90
N TYR A 72 -12.76 -3.80 16.78
CA TYR A 72 -11.36 -3.98 17.13
C TYR A 72 -11.17 -4.29 18.62
N LEU A 73 -12.07 -3.80 19.50
CA LEU A 73 -12.07 -4.15 20.92
C LEU A 73 -12.49 -5.60 21.14
N LYS A 74 -13.41 -6.13 20.32
CA LYS A 74 -13.85 -7.53 20.41
C LYS A 74 -12.76 -8.50 19.95
N ILE A 75 -11.93 -8.12 18.98
CA ILE A 75 -10.82 -8.94 18.50
C ILE A 75 -9.86 -9.34 19.63
N ALA A 76 -9.56 -8.43 20.54
CA ALA A 76 -8.65 -8.69 21.67
C ALA A 76 -9.15 -9.83 22.58
N SER A 77 -10.47 -10.06 22.63
CA SER A 77 -11.11 -11.09 23.44
C SER A 77 -11.24 -12.45 22.73
N ILE A 78 -10.97 -12.52 21.42
CA ILE A 78 -11.15 -13.75 20.64
C ILE A 78 -9.87 -14.60 20.68
N PRO A 79 -9.96 -15.88 21.08
CA PRO A 79 -8.84 -16.81 21.01
C PRO A 79 -8.24 -16.86 19.60
N GLY A 80 -6.91 -16.80 19.51
CA GLY A 80 -6.19 -16.79 18.23
C GLY A 80 -5.96 -15.40 17.62
N LEU A 81 -6.67 -14.35 18.05
CA LEU A 81 -6.50 -13.00 17.49
C LEU A 81 -5.71 -12.03 18.37
N LYS A 82 -5.24 -12.47 19.54
CA LYS A 82 -4.50 -11.64 20.52
C LYS A 82 -3.31 -10.90 19.92
N ASN A 83 -2.65 -11.49 18.92
CA ASN A 83 -1.47 -10.92 18.28
C ASN A 83 -1.76 -9.65 17.44
N LEU A 84 -3.04 -9.33 17.20
CA LEU A 84 -3.48 -8.09 16.54
C LEU A 84 -3.58 -6.91 17.53
N ASN A 85 -3.67 -7.19 18.84
CA ASN A 85 -3.93 -6.19 19.87
C ASN A 85 -2.82 -5.14 20.00
N GLY A 86 -1.55 -5.52 19.78
CA GLY A 86 -0.44 -4.57 19.87
C GLY A 86 -0.56 -3.40 18.90
N SER A 87 -1.07 -3.64 17.68
CA SER A 87 -1.29 -2.58 16.69
C SER A 87 -2.45 -1.65 17.08
N ILE A 88 -3.51 -2.21 17.68
CA ILE A 88 -4.66 -1.46 18.18
C ILE A 88 -4.25 -0.55 19.35
N GLN A 89 -3.48 -1.10 20.31
CA GLN A 89 -2.95 -0.32 21.44
C GLN A 89 -2.01 0.80 20.98
N THR A 90 -1.16 0.52 19.99
CA THR A 90 -0.27 1.52 19.40
C THR A 90 -1.07 2.65 18.76
N ALA A 91 -2.10 2.34 17.98
CA ALA A 91 -2.99 3.32 17.38
C ALA A 91 -3.69 4.19 18.45
N GLN A 92 -4.27 3.57 19.48
CA GLN A 92 -4.90 4.29 20.60
C GLN A 92 -3.91 5.20 21.33
N LYS A 93 -2.68 4.73 21.56
CA LYS A 93 -1.60 5.53 22.18
C LYS A 93 -1.23 6.74 21.32
N HIS A 94 -1.13 6.60 20.00
CA HIS A 94 -0.82 7.72 19.12
C HIS A 94 -1.91 8.80 19.16
N ILE A 95 -3.18 8.40 19.16
CA ILE A 95 -4.32 9.33 19.29
C ILE A 95 -4.28 10.04 20.65
N ALA A 96 -4.08 9.29 21.73
CA ALA A 96 -3.98 9.85 23.08
C ALA A 96 -2.81 10.83 23.23
N ASN A 97 -1.65 10.52 22.64
CA ASN A 97 -0.47 11.40 22.64
C ASN A 97 -0.72 12.74 21.90
N ARG A 98 -1.68 12.79 20.98
CA ARG A 98 -2.12 14.02 20.33
C ARG A 98 -3.19 14.79 21.14
N ASN A 99 -3.49 14.35 22.36
CA ASN A 99 -4.57 14.87 23.22
C ASN A 99 -5.95 14.82 22.55
N GLU A 100 -6.18 13.82 21.70
CA GLU A 100 -7.42 13.65 20.99
C GLU A 100 -8.31 12.59 21.65
N THR A 101 -9.63 12.79 21.61
CA THR A 101 -10.59 11.75 22.02
C THR A 101 -10.46 10.53 21.13
N ILE A 102 -10.28 9.35 21.74
CA ILE A 102 -10.26 8.07 21.05
C ILE A 102 -11.68 7.74 20.59
N THR A 103 -11.84 7.56 19.28
CA THR A 103 -13.10 7.15 18.64
C THR A 103 -12.82 6.03 17.65
N ALA A 104 -13.83 5.21 17.33
CA ALA A 104 -13.71 4.14 16.35
C ALA A 104 -13.08 4.63 15.03
N ASN A 105 -13.63 5.72 14.46
CA ASN A 105 -13.14 6.29 13.20
C ASN A 105 -11.66 6.68 13.26
N LYS A 106 -11.19 7.24 14.39
CA LYS A 106 -9.78 7.58 14.56
C LYS A 106 -8.91 6.34 14.70
N VAL A 107 -9.34 5.33 15.46
CA VAL A 107 -8.59 4.07 15.59
C VAL A 107 -8.46 3.39 14.21
N ILE A 108 -9.57 3.28 13.47
CA ILE A 108 -9.58 2.74 12.11
C ILE A 108 -8.63 3.53 11.22
N ALA A 109 -8.67 4.87 11.28
CA ALA A 109 -7.81 5.74 10.48
C ALA A 109 -6.31 5.57 10.81
N GLU A 110 -5.97 5.35 12.07
CA GLU A 110 -4.60 5.23 12.59
C GLU A 110 -3.99 3.84 12.34
N LEU A 111 -4.80 2.79 12.14
CA LEU A 111 -4.31 1.45 11.83
C LEU A 111 -3.62 1.41 10.47
N THR A 112 -2.37 0.98 10.46
CA THR A 112 -1.52 0.93 9.26
C THR A 112 -2.03 -0.06 8.22
N MET A 113 -1.67 0.13 6.95
CA MET A 113 -1.93 -0.85 5.89
C MET A 113 -1.45 -2.27 6.25
N GLY A 114 -0.33 -2.37 6.97
CA GLY A 114 0.21 -3.65 7.45
C GLY A 114 -0.76 -4.41 8.35
N PHE A 115 -1.48 -3.71 9.24
CA PHE A 115 -2.52 -4.32 10.08
C PHE A 115 -3.64 -4.91 9.22
N TRP A 116 -4.17 -4.15 8.27
CA TRP A 116 -5.27 -4.59 7.41
C TRP A 116 -4.93 -5.79 6.55
N VAL A 117 -3.73 -5.80 5.96
CA VAL A 117 -3.23 -6.94 5.18
C VAL A 117 -3.01 -8.17 6.05
N ARG A 118 -2.55 -7.98 7.30
CA ARG A 118 -2.30 -9.06 8.26
C ARG A 118 -3.58 -9.83 8.61
N LEU A 119 -4.76 -9.21 8.54
CA LEU A 119 -6.04 -9.90 8.77
C LEU A 119 -6.28 -11.09 7.81
N PHE A 120 -5.55 -11.14 6.68
CA PHE A 120 -5.60 -12.21 5.68
C PHE A 120 -4.49 -13.26 5.85
N ASN A 121 -3.75 -13.26 6.96
CA ASN A 121 -2.78 -14.32 7.24
C ASN A 121 -3.47 -15.67 7.43
N ALA A 122 -2.74 -16.75 7.12
CA ALA A 122 -3.25 -18.12 7.25
C ALA A 122 -3.77 -18.44 8.65
N GLU A 123 -3.09 -17.93 9.68
CA GLU A 123 -3.47 -18.09 11.10
C GLU A 123 -4.88 -17.55 11.42
N TYR A 124 -5.42 -16.60 10.64
CA TYR A 124 -6.72 -16.00 10.90
C TYR A 124 -7.82 -16.45 9.93
N GLU A 125 -7.51 -17.36 9.00
CA GLU A 125 -8.46 -17.76 7.96
C GLU A 125 -9.76 -18.33 8.55
N LEU A 126 -9.66 -19.25 9.51
CA LEU A 126 -10.84 -19.88 10.12
C LEU A 126 -11.77 -18.86 10.81
N THR A 127 -11.21 -17.77 11.35
CA THR A 127 -11.96 -16.79 12.16
C THR A 127 -12.43 -15.59 11.34
N LEU A 128 -11.57 -15.06 10.46
CA LEU A 128 -11.78 -13.77 9.80
C LEU A 128 -12.07 -13.88 8.30
N TRP A 129 -11.75 -14.99 7.62
CA TRP A 129 -11.96 -15.06 6.17
C TRP A 129 -13.44 -14.95 5.76
N LYS A 130 -14.34 -15.58 6.53
CA LYS A 130 -15.79 -15.58 6.24
C LYS A 130 -16.38 -14.17 6.14
N PRO A 131 -16.11 -13.23 7.07
CA PRO A 131 -16.51 -11.84 6.88
C PRO A 131 -15.63 -11.09 5.86
N LEU A 132 -14.30 -11.24 5.90
CA LEU A 132 -13.40 -10.44 5.05
C LEU A 132 -13.61 -10.66 3.55
N ARG A 133 -13.95 -11.88 3.11
CA ARG A 133 -14.21 -12.16 1.69
C ARG A 133 -15.37 -11.36 1.12
N LYS A 134 -16.29 -10.86 1.96
CA LYS A 134 -17.43 -10.04 1.52
C LYS A 134 -16.99 -8.65 1.05
N ALA A 135 -15.81 -8.18 1.47
CA ALA A 135 -15.25 -6.90 1.04
C ALA A 135 -14.80 -6.89 -0.43
N PHE A 136 -14.80 -8.05 -1.10
CA PHE A 136 -14.45 -8.20 -2.51
C PHE A 136 -15.66 -8.69 -3.33
N PRO A 137 -16.76 -7.92 -3.40
CA PRO A 137 -18.00 -8.37 -4.03
C PRO A 137 -17.84 -8.60 -5.54
N TYR A 138 -16.90 -7.89 -6.19
CA TYR A 138 -16.65 -7.94 -7.64
C TYR A 138 -15.55 -8.92 -8.04
N LEU A 139 -14.91 -9.60 -7.08
CA LEU A 139 -14.05 -10.74 -7.38
C LEU A 139 -14.93 -11.97 -7.67
N GLU A 140 -14.69 -12.63 -8.81
CA GLU A 140 -15.41 -13.85 -9.22
C GLU A 140 -15.48 -14.88 -8.09
N LYS A 141 -16.63 -15.53 -7.93
CA LYS A 141 -16.92 -16.39 -6.77
C LYS A 141 -15.92 -17.55 -6.63
N ASN A 142 -15.52 -18.18 -7.73
CA ASN A 142 -14.51 -19.25 -7.78
C ASN A 142 -13.09 -18.76 -7.43
N GLN A 143 -12.77 -17.49 -7.74
CA GLN A 143 -11.49 -16.86 -7.44
C GLN A 143 -11.42 -16.29 -6.03
N ARG A 144 -12.56 -16.10 -5.37
CA ARG A 144 -12.67 -15.54 -4.02
C ARG A 144 -12.27 -16.54 -2.93
N GLN A 145 -10.99 -16.87 -2.94
CA GLN A 145 -10.29 -17.71 -1.97
C GLN A 145 -9.25 -16.86 -1.24
N ARG A 146 -8.95 -17.19 0.02
CA ARG A 146 -8.07 -16.39 0.88
C ARG A 146 -6.72 -16.13 0.23
N ASN A 147 -6.09 -17.16 -0.33
CA ASN A 147 -4.77 -17.06 -0.97
C ASN A 147 -4.77 -16.18 -2.22
N ASN A 148 -5.84 -16.23 -3.02
CA ASN A 148 -5.97 -15.42 -4.23
C ASN A 148 -6.12 -13.92 -3.92
N VAL A 149 -6.64 -13.59 -2.75
CA VAL A 149 -6.74 -12.21 -2.25
C VAL A 149 -5.48 -11.80 -1.50
N SER A 150 -4.97 -12.66 -0.60
CA SER A 150 -3.85 -12.32 0.28
C SER A 150 -2.56 -12.08 -0.50
N ALA A 151 -2.27 -12.86 -1.54
CA ALA A 151 -1.06 -12.70 -2.34
C ALA A 151 -0.95 -11.31 -3.02
N PRO A 152 -1.95 -10.83 -3.78
CA PRO A 152 -1.88 -9.51 -4.41
C PRO A 152 -1.90 -8.36 -3.41
N ILE A 153 -2.70 -8.39 -2.33
CA ILE A 153 -2.69 -7.29 -1.34
C ILE A 153 -1.35 -7.20 -0.60
N ASN A 154 -0.67 -8.32 -0.36
CA ASN A 154 0.69 -8.32 0.21
C ASN A 154 1.69 -7.70 -0.77
N LYS A 155 1.63 -8.05 -2.07
CA LYS A 155 2.46 -7.41 -3.10
C LYS A 155 2.25 -5.90 -3.16
N ILE A 156 0.99 -5.43 -3.05
CA ILE A 156 0.68 -4.00 -3.01
C ILE A 156 1.24 -3.37 -1.73
N ARG A 157 1.10 -4.01 -0.56
CA ARG A 157 1.70 -3.52 0.70
C ARG A 157 3.20 -3.33 0.58
N ASP A 158 3.90 -4.33 0.09
CA ASP A 158 5.36 -4.30 0.00
C ASP A 158 5.81 -3.20 -0.96
N PHE A 159 5.12 -3.05 -2.09
CA PHE A 159 5.39 -1.94 -3.02
C PHE A 159 5.08 -0.57 -2.41
N ARG A 160 3.92 -0.42 -1.77
CA ARG A 160 3.52 0.80 -1.05
C ARG A 160 4.59 1.18 -0.02
N ASN A 161 5.07 0.22 0.77
CA ASN A 161 6.12 0.48 1.74
C ASN A 161 7.37 1.05 1.08
N ARG A 162 7.82 0.49 -0.05
CA ARG A 162 8.97 1.03 -0.80
C ARG A 162 8.76 2.48 -1.23
N VAL A 163 7.59 2.82 -1.78
CA VAL A 163 7.25 4.20 -2.17
C VAL A 163 7.30 5.15 -0.98
N PHE A 164 6.66 4.78 0.14
CA PHE A 164 6.57 5.63 1.33
C PHE A 164 7.84 5.65 2.20
N HIS A 165 8.76 4.70 2.01
CA HIS A 165 10.09 4.70 2.61
C HIS A 165 11.17 5.32 1.69
N HIS A 166 10.75 5.94 0.57
CA HIS A 166 11.62 6.58 -0.40
C HIS A 166 12.70 5.63 -0.95
N GLU A 167 12.34 4.36 -1.12
CA GLU A 167 13.21 3.37 -1.75
C GLU A 167 13.19 3.51 -3.28
N PRO A 168 14.27 3.15 -3.98
CA PRO A 168 14.26 3.04 -5.44
C PRO A 168 13.28 1.98 -5.93
N ILE A 169 12.37 2.33 -6.84
CA ILE A 169 11.37 1.47 -7.48
C ILE A 169 11.56 1.32 -9.00
N SER A 170 12.31 2.23 -9.62
CA SER A 170 12.43 2.39 -11.08
C SER A 170 13.42 1.44 -11.78
N TRP A 171 13.92 0.41 -11.10
CA TRP A 171 14.88 -0.54 -11.70
C TRP A 171 14.30 -1.47 -12.75
N ASN A 172 12.98 -1.65 -12.76
CA ASN A 172 12.28 -2.47 -13.74
C ASN A 172 10.90 -1.86 -14.02
N LEU A 173 10.79 -1.15 -15.14
CA LEU A 173 9.57 -0.44 -15.54
C LEU A 173 8.43 -1.38 -15.94
N GLU A 174 8.72 -2.59 -16.43
CA GLU A 174 7.71 -3.60 -16.73
C GLU A 174 7.04 -4.10 -15.45
N ARG A 175 7.83 -4.44 -14.43
CA ARG A 175 7.33 -4.83 -13.12
C ARG A 175 6.55 -3.69 -12.43
N LEU A 176 6.90 -2.43 -12.70
CA LEU A 176 6.10 -1.29 -12.22
C LEU A 176 4.74 -1.24 -12.91
N ALA A 177 4.68 -1.45 -14.23
CA ALA A 177 3.42 -1.53 -14.96
C ALA A 177 2.54 -2.68 -14.43
N GLU A 178 3.10 -3.88 -14.23
CA GLU A 178 2.37 -5.01 -13.63
C GLU A 178 1.87 -4.71 -12.20
N THR A 179 2.64 -3.94 -11.43
CA THR A 179 2.27 -3.55 -10.07
C THR A 179 1.12 -2.55 -10.08
N HIS A 180 1.16 -1.59 -11.01
CA HIS A 180 0.08 -0.65 -11.26
C HIS A 180 -1.22 -1.38 -11.66
N GLU A 181 -1.16 -2.26 -12.66
CA GLU A 181 -2.30 -3.07 -13.10
C GLU A 181 -2.89 -3.89 -11.94
N ARG A 182 -2.03 -4.42 -11.06
CA ARG A 182 -2.46 -5.14 -9.86
C ARG A 182 -3.23 -4.26 -8.89
N ILE A 183 -2.77 -3.03 -8.64
CA ILE A 183 -3.47 -2.09 -7.77
C ILE A 183 -4.85 -1.80 -8.34
N ILE A 184 -4.94 -1.45 -9.63
CA ILE A 184 -6.20 -1.17 -10.32
C ILE A 184 -7.13 -2.40 -10.31
N LYS A 185 -6.60 -3.60 -10.54
CA LYS A 185 -7.36 -4.85 -10.47
C LYS A 185 -7.96 -5.09 -9.10
N VAL A 186 -7.17 -4.92 -8.02
CA VAL A 186 -7.67 -5.11 -6.65
C VAL A 186 -8.67 -4.02 -6.27
N MET A 187 -8.49 -2.77 -6.71
CA MET A 187 -9.53 -1.73 -6.57
C MET A 187 -10.85 -2.19 -7.18
N GLY A 188 -10.80 -2.75 -8.40
CA GLY A 188 -11.96 -3.32 -9.08
C GLY A 188 -12.64 -4.46 -8.33
N TRP A 189 -11.92 -5.19 -7.48
CA TRP A 189 -12.51 -6.22 -6.62
C TRP A 189 -13.33 -5.62 -5.47
N LEU A 190 -12.90 -4.48 -4.95
CA LEU A 190 -13.55 -3.76 -3.86
C LEU A 190 -14.82 -3.05 -4.35
N ASN A 191 -14.72 -2.38 -5.50
CA ASN A 191 -15.81 -1.64 -6.12
C ASN A 191 -15.58 -1.51 -7.64
N GLU A 192 -16.63 -1.67 -8.46
CA GLU A 192 -16.53 -1.63 -9.92
C GLU A 192 -16.19 -0.25 -10.50
N ASP A 193 -16.57 0.84 -9.83
CA ASP A 193 -16.34 2.20 -10.31
C ASP A 193 -15.04 2.80 -9.78
N LEU A 194 -14.46 2.25 -8.71
CA LEU A 194 -13.22 2.75 -8.11
C LEU A 194 -12.05 2.84 -9.11
N PRO A 195 -11.82 1.86 -10.01
CA PRO A 195 -10.84 2.00 -11.09
C PRO A 195 -11.07 3.22 -11.99
N LYS A 196 -12.33 3.56 -12.29
CA LYS A 196 -12.67 4.71 -13.15
C LYS A 196 -12.31 6.01 -12.44
N VAL A 197 -12.68 6.14 -11.17
CA VAL A 197 -12.35 7.31 -10.35
C VAL A 197 -10.83 7.44 -10.20
N ALA A 198 -10.10 6.33 -10.00
CA ALA A 198 -8.65 6.37 -9.91
C ALA A 198 -8.01 6.89 -11.20
N ASN A 199 -8.52 6.46 -12.35
CA ASN A 199 -8.02 6.86 -13.66
C ASN A 199 -8.12 8.37 -13.95
N GLU A 200 -9.00 9.11 -13.27
CA GLU A 200 -9.13 10.57 -13.43
C GLU A 200 -7.88 11.35 -12.99
N ILE A 201 -7.11 10.79 -12.06
CA ILE A 201 -5.89 11.41 -11.51
C ILE A 201 -4.64 10.53 -11.64
N ASP A 202 -4.78 9.38 -12.29
CA ASP A 202 -3.71 8.40 -12.44
C ASP A 202 -2.75 8.78 -13.56
N ARG A 203 -1.54 9.20 -13.17
CA ARG A 203 -0.46 9.56 -14.09
C ARG A 203 0.55 8.42 -14.29
N VAL A 204 0.42 7.28 -13.59
CA VAL A 204 1.45 6.23 -13.60
C VAL A 204 1.77 5.72 -15.00
N PRO A 205 0.79 5.40 -15.88
CA PRO A 205 1.09 4.92 -17.23
C PRO A 205 1.91 5.94 -18.06
N GLN A 206 1.58 7.23 -17.92
CA GLN A 206 2.27 8.30 -18.64
C GLN A 206 3.71 8.48 -18.13
N ILE A 207 3.93 8.46 -16.81
CA ILE A 207 5.28 8.62 -16.25
C ILE A 207 6.16 7.39 -16.58
N ILE A 208 5.60 6.17 -16.58
CA ILE A 208 6.32 4.98 -17.06
C ILE A 208 6.72 5.13 -18.53
N LYS A 209 5.82 5.65 -19.38
CA LYS A 209 6.12 5.91 -20.78
C LYS A 209 7.25 6.93 -20.96
N ASN A 210 7.22 8.03 -20.20
CA ASN A 210 8.27 9.05 -20.22
C ASN A 210 9.61 8.46 -19.77
N ALA A 211 9.63 7.68 -18.69
CA ALA A 211 10.85 7.02 -18.21
C ALA A 211 11.48 6.11 -19.28
N ARG A 212 10.66 5.35 -20.02
CA ARG A 212 11.14 4.54 -21.15
C ARG A 212 11.78 5.37 -22.26
N GLN A 213 11.24 6.55 -22.56
CA GLN A 213 11.80 7.45 -23.57
C GLN A 213 13.15 8.07 -23.15
N LEU A 214 13.42 8.12 -21.85
CA LEU A 214 14.68 8.58 -21.28
C LEU A 214 15.72 7.46 -21.13
N ASP A 215 15.42 6.25 -21.62
CA ASP A 215 16.25 5.05 -21.47
C ASP A 215 16.65 4.76 -20.00
N ILE A 216 15.65 4.90 -19.11
CA ILE A 216 15.71 4.66 -17.66
C ILE A 216 15.30 3.22 -17.32
#